data_AF-A0A1Q6FDJ9-F1
#
_entry.id   AF-A0A1Q6FDJ9-F1
#
_cell.length_a   1.000
_cell.length_b   1.000
_cell.length_c   1.000
_cell.angle_alpha   90.00
_cell.angle_beta   90.00
_cell.angle_gamma   90.00
#
_symmetry.space_group_name_H-M   'P 1'
#
loop_
_entity.id
_entity.type
_entity.pdbx_description
1 polymer ?
#
loop_
_entity_poly.entity_id
_entity_poly.type
_entity_poly.pdbx_seq_one_letter_code
_entity_poly.pdbx_strand_id
1 'polypeptide(L)'
;MKSPFLQNLNELPGPVWLFGAYGMTRLGEWSFALLMQCVNGNLRLDGLTAGMQLLGLAGALLPVALLCSLALRKSYGLPLVRWYAGLRVLVHGVAVIAPLVAGYDPEVSGGYAGLVRTEVLNLVRGGLWFGFLCWLERSQTLARLMPAEKRRALWWAVVPMAALALFGM
;
A
#
# COMPACT_ATOMS: atom_id res chain seq x y z
N MET A 1 -12.43 14.60 -26.95
CA MET A 1 -12.48 15.27 -25.63
C MET A 1 -11.53 14.54 -24.69
N LYS A 2 -10.58 15.22 -24.02
CA LYS A 2 -9.76 14.57 -22.98
C LYS A 2 -10.69 14.19 -21.82
N SER A 3 -10.58 12.97 -21.29
CA SER A 3 -11.43 12.57 -20.18
C SER A 3 -11.08 13.42 -18.94
N PRO A 4 -12.07 13.89 -18.17
CA PRO A 4 -11.83 14.72 -16.99
C PRO A 4 -10.98 13.97 -15.95
N PHE A 5 -11.01 12.63 -15.97
CA PHE A 5 -10.17 11.78 -15.16
C PHE A 5 -8.68 11.92 -15.50
N LEU A 6 -8.30 11.83 -16.77
CA LEU A 6 -6.90 11.93 -17.20
C LEU A 6 -6.32 13.33 -16.96
N GLN A 7 -7.17 14.36 -17.10
CA GLN A 7 -6.77 15.73 -16.78
C GLN A 7 -6.49 15.90 -15.28
N ASN A 8 -7.38 15.41 -14.42
CA ASN A 8 -7.16 15.44 -12.97
C ASN A 8 -5.96 14.60 -12.54
N LEU A 9 -5.70 13.47 -13.19
CA LEU A 9 -4.54 12.64 -12.94
C LEU A 9 -3.23 13.40 -13.24
N ASN A 10 -3.16 14.11 -14.37
CA ASN A 10 -2.01 14.95 -14.75
C ASN A 10 -1.75 16.12 -13.79
N GLU A 11 -2.80 16.63 -13.15
CA GLU A 11 -2.68 17.69 -12.13
C GLU A 11 -2.20 17.17 -10.77
N LEU A 12 -2.10 15.84 -10.58
CA LEU A 12 -1.61 15.29 -9.33
C LEU A 12 -0.10 15.52 -9.17
N PRO A 13 0.34 15.95 -7.98
CA PRO A 13 1.75 16.18 -7.66
C PRO A 13 2.62 14.92 -7.76
N GLY A 14 3.90 15.10 -8.11
CA GLY A 14 4.89 14.04 -8.37
C GLY A 14 4.93 12.87 -7.37
N PRO A 15 4.94 13.10 -6.04
CA PRO A 15 4.95 12.00 -5.07
C PRO A 15 3.72 11.09 -5.13
N VAL A 16 2.57 11.58 -5.62
CA VAL A 16 1.37 10.76 -5.83
C VAL A 16 1.55 9.83 -7.03
N TRP A 17 2.37 10.20 -8.02
CA TRP A 17 2.72 9.31 -9.13
C TRP A 17 3.62 8.16 -8.68
N LEU A 18 4.53 8.40 -7.73
CA LEU A 18 5.31 7.33 -7.10
C LEU A 18 4.40 6.35 -6.35
N PHE A 19 3.39 6.86 -5.65
CA PHE A 19 2.35 6.04 -5.03
C PHE A 19 1.54 5.25 -6.07
N GLY A 20 1.20 5.87 -7.20
CA GLY A 20 0.52 5.18 -8.30
C GLY A 20 1.37 4.10 -8.96
N ALA A 21 2.65 4.37 -9.19
CA ALA A 21 3.62 3.39 -9.68
C ALA A 21 3.73 2.20 -8.72
N TYR A 22 3.81 2.46 -7.41
CA TYR A 22 3.78 1.41 -6.38
C TYR A 22 2.52 0.53 -6.49
N GLY A 23 1.34 1.14 -6.66
CA GLY A 23 0.09 0.40 -6.84
C GLY A 23 0.10 -0.50 -8.08
N MET A 24 0.60 0.02 -9.21
CA MET A 24 0.72 -0.76 -10.45
C MET A 24 1.75 -1.88 -10.33
N THR A 25 2.88 -1.66 -9.65
CA THR A 25 3.87 -2.70 -9.39
C THR A 25 3.29 -3.83 -8.53
N ARG A 26 2.55 -3.51 -7.46
CA ARG A 26 1.89 -4.52 -6.62
C ARG A 26 0.86 -5.34 -7.38
N LEU A 27 0.08 -4.70 -8.25
CA LEU A 27 -0.86 -5.39 -9.14
C LEU A 27 -0.13 -6.29 -10.15
N GLY A 28 0.98 -5.79 -10.70
CA GLY A 28 1.89 -6.57 -11.56
C GLY A 28 2.42 -7.81 -10.87
N GLU A 29 3.02 -7.66 -9.68
CA GLU A 29 3.55 -8.76 -8.87
C GLU A 29 2.50 -9.82 -8.58
N TRP A 30 1.30 -9.41 -8.15
CA TRP A 30 0.20 -10.33 -7.89
C TRP A 30 -0.25 -11.05 -9.17
N SER A 31 -0.43 -10.32 -10.27
CA SER A 31 -0.87 -10.91 -11.55
C SER A 31 0.16 -11.90 -12.12
N PHE A 32 1.45 -11.60 -11.95
CA PHE A 32 2.54 -12.46 -12.36
C PHE A 32 2.60 -13.72 -11.49
N ALA A 33 2.41 -13.58 -10.17
CA ALA A 33 2.34 -14.72 -9.26
C ALA A 33 1.16 -15.65 -9.61
N LEU A 34 -0.01 -15.08 -9.95
CA LEU A 34 -1.17 -15.85 -10.42
C LEU A 34 -0.88 -16.55 -11.75
N LEU A 35 -0.26 -15.86 -12.70
CA LEU A 35 0.13 -16.43 -13.99
C LEU A 35 1.07 -17.63 -13.80
N MET A 36 2.08 -17.51 -12.93
CA MET A 36 3.01 -18.59 -12.63
C MET A 36 2.31 -19.80 -11.97
N GLN A 37 1.31 -19.56 -11.13
CA GLN A 37 0.49 -20.64 -10.55
C GLN A 37 -0.33 -21.36 -11.62
N CYS A 38 -0.89 -20.63 -12.59
CA CYS A 38 -1.58 -21.21 -13.74
C CYS A 38 -0.64 -22.05 -14.62
N VAL A 39 0.53 -21.51 -14.98
CA VAL A 39 1.52 -22.19 -15.83
C VAL A 39 2.04 -23.47 -15.19
N ASN A 40 2.27 -23.45 -13.87
CA ASN A 40 2.75 -24.62 -13.12
C ASN A 40 1.64 -25.64 -12.81
N GLY A 41 0.40 -25.42 -13.26
CA GLY A 41 -0.73 -26.30 -12.97
C GLY A 41 -1.11 -26.37 -11.49
N ASN A 42 -0.60 -25.46 -10.66
CA ASN A 42 -0.79 -25.43 -9.20
C ASN A 42 -1.88 -24.45 -8.79
N LEU A 43 -2.82 -24.14 -9.70
CA LEU A 43 -3.95 -23.28 -9.41
C LEU A 43 -4.94 -24.03 -8.52
N ARG A 44 -4.72 -23.96 -7.21
CA ARG A 44 -5.60 -24.56 -6.21
C ARG A 44 -6.82 -23.66 -5.99
N LEU A 45 -7.98 -24.17 -6.39
CA LEU A 45 -9.29 -23.53 -6.23
C LEU A 45 -10.03 -24.05 -4.99
N ASP A 46 -9.31 -24.56 -3.98
CA ASP A 46 -9.93 -24.84 -2.69
C ASP A 46 -10.33 -23.52 -2.01
N GLY A 47 -11.40 -23.56 -1.22
CA GLY A 47 -12.01 -22.35 -0.67
C GLY A 47 -11.06 -21.46 0.13
N LEU A 48 -10.06 -22.05 0.81
CA LEU A 48 -9.05 -21.32 1.58
C LEU A 48 -8.06 -20.60 0.66
N THR A 49 -7.49 -21.29 -0.33
CA THR A 49 -6.55 -20.68 -1.29
C THR A 49 -7.22 -19.62 -2.15
N ALA A 50 -8.45 -19.86 -2.60
CA ALA A 50 -9.24 -18.87 -3.32
C ALA A 50 -9.47 -17.61 -2.45
N GLY A 51 -9.79 -17.80 -1.16
CA GLY A 51 -9.92 -16.70 -0.20
C GLY A 51 -8.62 -15.88 -0.05
N MET A 52 -7.47 -16.55 0.07
CA MET A 52 -6.17 -15.88 0.14
C MET A 52 -5.80 -15.14 -1.15
N GLN A 53 -6.13 -15.69 -2.32
CA GLN A 53 -5.91 -15.02 -3.61
C GLN A 53 -6.76 -13.75 -3.75
N LEU A 54 -8.05 -13.81 -3.36
CA LEU A 54 -8.93 -12.65 -3.35
C LEU A 54 -8.44 -11.57 -2.38
N LEU A 55 -7.90 -11.97 -1.24
CA LEU A 55 -7.33 -11.05 -0.26
C LEU A 55 -6.06 -10.38 -0.80
N GLY A 56 -5.19 -11.15 -1.47
CA GLY A 56 -4.03 -10.63 -2.18
C GLY A 56 -4.40 -9.66 -3.31
N LEU A 57 -5.43 -9.98 -4.09
CA LEU A 57 -5.96 -9.11 -5.14
C LEU A 57 -6.51 -7.81 -4.56
N ALA A 58 -7.31 -7.91 -3.48
CA ALA A 58 -7.83 -6.75 -2.79
C ALA A 58 -6.70 -5.86 -2.24
N GLY A 59 -5.65 -6.46 -1.69
CA GLY A 59 -4.45 -5.74 -1.23
C GLY A 59 -3.68 -5.04 -2.37
N ALA A 60 -3.60 -5.68 -3.53
CA ALA A 60 -2.94 -5.13 -4.72
C ALA A 60 -3.76 -4.02 -5.41
N LEU A 61 -5.09 -4.15 -5.43
CA LEU A 61 -6.01 -3.15 -5.98
C LEU A 61 -6.20 -1.95 -5.07
N LEU A 62 -6.02 -2.10 -3.76
CA LEU A 62 -6.20 -1.04 -2.78
C LEU A 62 -5.41 0.26 -3.12
N PRO A 63 -4.10 0.25 -3.37
CA PRO A 63 -3.37 1.47 -3.76
C PRO A 63 -3.87 2.07 -5.08
N VAL A 64 -4.32 1.25 -6.04
CA VAL A 64 -4.91 1.72 -7.31
C VAL A 64 -6.25 2.40 -7.06
N ALA A 65 -7.12 1.80 -6.23
CA ALA A 65 -8.41 2.38 -5.85
C ALA A 65 -8.23 3.72 -5.10
N LEU A 66 -7.22 3.80 -4.24
CA LEU A 66 -6.85 5.05 -3.55
C LEU A 66 -6.37 6.13 -4.53
N LEU A 67 -5.52 5.76 -5.49
CA LEU A 67 -5.09 6.69 -6.55
C LEU A 67 -6.30 7.19 -7.37
N CYS A 68 -7.19 6.29 -7.76
CA CYS A 68 -8.43 6.65 -8.46
C CYS A 68 -9.30 7.60 -7.62
N SER A 69 -9.39 7.38 -6.31
CA SER A 69 -10.14 8.27 -5.41
C SER A 69 -9.52 9.68 -5.35
N LEU A 70 -8.19 9.79 -5.44
CA LEU A 70 -7.49 11.06 -5.52
C LEU A 70 -7.71 11.74 -6.89
N ALA A 71 -7.58 10.99 -7.99
CA ALA A 71 -7.82 11.49 -9.34
C ALA A 71 -9.27 11.96 -9.54
N LEU A 72 -10.24 11.30 -8.89
CA LEU A 72 -11.65 11.70 -8.88
C LEU A 72 -11.95 12.83 -7.88
N ARG A 73 -10.94 13.33 -7.14
CA ARG A 73 -11.06 14.36 -6.10
C ARG A 73 -12.17 14.05 -5.07
N LYS A 74 -12.33 12.77 -4.72
CA LYS A 74 -13.34 12.35 -3.73
C LYS A 74 -12.99 12.93 -2.37
N SER A 75 -14.02 13.34 -1.62
CA SER A 75 -13.90 13.91 -0.27
C SER A 75 -13.13 13.02 0.73
N TYR A 76 -13.20 11.70 0.54
CA TYR A 76 -12.53 10.71 1.40
C TYR A 76 -11.18 10.25 0.86
N GLY A 77 -10.77 10.62 -0.37
CA GLY A 77 -9.57 10.06 -1.01
C GLY A 77 -8.29 10.40 -0.26
N LEU A 78 -8.09 11.67 0.05
CA LEU A 78 -6.91 12.11 0.80
C LEU A 78 -6.87 11.59 2.25
N PRO A 79 -7.96 11.62 3.04
CA PRO A 79 -8.00 10.94 4.33
C PRO A 79 -7.61 9.46 4.27
N LEU A 80 -8.13 8.71 3.29
CA LEU A 80 -7.83 7.28 3.15
C LEU A 80 -6.37 7.03 2.78
N VAL A 81 -5.79 7.83 1.88
CA VAL A 81 -4.38 7.68 1.49
C VAL A 81 -3.45 7.98 2.67
N ARG A 82 -3.80 8.96 3.52
CA ARG A 82 -3.08 9.23 4.77
C ARG A 82 -3.14 8.05 5.74
N TRP A 83 -4.32 7.48 5.95
CA TRP A 83 -4.48 6.27 6.77
C TRP A 83 -3.67 5.10 6.23
N TYR A 84 -3.71 4.88 4.91
CA TYR A 84 -2.92 3.84 4.27
C TYR A 84 -1.42 4.02 4.46
N ALA A 85 -0.91 5.25 4.25
CA ALA A 85 0.50 5.56 4.46
C ALA A 85 0.90 5.37 5.92
N GLY A 86 0.09 5.84 6.88
CA GLY A 86 0.33 5.64 8.30
C GLY A 86 0.32 4.16 8.71
N LEU A 87 -0.62 3.37 8.18
CA LEU A 87 -0.66 1.93 8.39
C LEU A 87 0.59 1.24 7.83
N ARG A 88 1.07 1.64 6.64
CA ARG A 88 2.32 1.10 6.08
C ARG A 88 3.54 1.44 6.94
N VAL A 89 3.61 2.65 7.49
CA VAL A 89 4.67 3.02 8.45
C VAL A 89 4.61 2.13 9.68
N LEU A 90 3.41 1.95 10.27
CA LEU A 90 3.22 1.11 11.45
C LEU A 90 3.63 -0.34 11.16
N VAL A 91 3.18 -0.89 10.04
CA VAL A 91 3.49 -2.26 9.62
C VAL A 91 5.00 -2.47 9.46
N HIS A 92 5.71 -1.57 8.78
CA HIS A 92 7.16 -1.65 8.66
C HIS A 92 7.88 -1.42 10.00
N GLY A 93 7.36 -0.54 10.86
CA GLY A 93 7.89 -0.32 12.21
C GLY A 93 7.76 -1.57 13.10
N VAL A 94 6.60 -2.23 13.07
CA VAL A 94 6.38 -3.51 13.77
C VAL A 94 7.29 -4.59 13.20
N ALA A 95 7.44 -4.67 11.88
CA ALA A 95 8.32 -5.64 11.25
C ALA A 95 9.78 -5.50 11.71
N VAL A 96 10.24 -4.27 12.00
CA VAL A 96 11.59 -4.00 12.52
C VAL A 96 11.76 -4.40 13.98
N ILE A 97 10.69 -4.25 14.78
CA ILE A 97 10.72 -4.52 16.22
C ILE A 97 10.46 -6.00 16.53
N ALA A 98 9.70 -6.68 15.68
CA ALA A 98 9.26 -8.06 15.91
C ALA A 98 10.41 -9.04 16.20
N PRO A 99 11.54 -9.04 15.47
CA PRO A 99 12.67 -9.93 15.76
C PRO A 99 13.31 -9.68 17.13
N LEU A 100 13.26 -8.44 17.63
CA LEU A 100 13.80 -8.07 18.94
C LEU A 100 12.91 -8.58 20.09
N VAL A 101 11.60 -8.64 19.88
CA VAL A 101 10.62 -9.04 20.90
C VAL A 101 10.37 -10.55 20.90
N ALA A 102 10.29 -11.17 19.72
CA ALA A 102 9.96 -12.58 19.57
C ALA A 102 11.17 -13.52 19.75
N GLY A 103 12.39 -12.98 19.81
CA GLY A 103 13.63 -13.76 19.79
C GLY A 103 13.95 -14.22 18.37
N TYR A 104 15.04 -13.70 17.81
CA TYR A 104 15.47 -14.07 16.47
C TYR A 104 16.23 -15.40 16.47
N ASP A 105 15.70 -16.39 15.72
CA ASP A 105 16.41 -17.64 15.44
C ASP A 105 17.12 -17.56 14.07
N PRO A 106 18.46 -17.52 14.05
CA PRO A 106 19.24 -17.43 12.82
C PRO A 106 19.16 -18.68 11.93
N GLU A 107 18.87 -19.86 12.50
CA GLU A 107 18.87 -21.12 11.75
C GLU A 107 17.62 -21.25 10.86
N VAL A 108 16.48 -20.74 11.34
CA VAL A 108 15.20 -20.74 10.60
C VAL A 108 15.11 -19.55 9.63
N SER A 109 15.79 -18.44 9.95
CA SER A 109 15.55 -17.14 9.30
C SER A 109 16.63 -16.75 8.26
N GLY A 110 17.46 -17.69 7.83
CA GLY A 110 18.48 -17.46 6.79
C GLY A 110 19.71 -16.67 7.25
N GLY A 111 19.99 -16.68 8.55
CA GLY A 111 21.17 -16.06 9.17
C GLY A 111 21.10 -14.52 9.33
N TYR A 112 21.99 -14.00 10.18
CA TYR A 112 22.01 -12.57 10.56
C TYR A 112 22.16 -11.60 9.38
N ALA A 113 22.83 -11.99 8.29
CA ALA A 113 22.93 -11.17 7.08
C ALA A 113 21.57 -10.99 6.38
N GLY A 114 20.74 -12.04 6.37
CA GLY A 114 19.37 -11.99 5.89
C GLY A 114 18.52 -11.05 6.75
N LEU A 115 18.63 -11.17 8.07
CA LEU A 115 17.96 -10.27 9.02
C LEU A 115 18.34 -8.80 8.80
N VAL A 116 19.64 -8.48 8.79
CA VAL A 116 20.08 -7.09 8.60
C VAL A 116 19.57 -6.53 7.28
N ARG A 117 19.56 -7.34 6.21
CA ARG A 117 19.00 -6.93 4.91
C ARG A 117 17.50 -6.66 5.00
N THR A 118 16.71 -7.54 5.62
CA THR A 118 15.26 -7.35 5.76
C THR A 118 14.93 -6.15 6.63
N GLU A 119 15.68 -5.95 7.71
CA GLU A 119 15.56 -4.81 8.63
C GLU A 119 15.84 -3.49 7.92
N VAL A 120 16.96 -3.39 7.19
CA VAL A 120 17.31 -2.20 6.41
C VAL A 120 16.23 -1.92 5.35
N LEU A 121 15.73 -2.95 4.67
CA LEU A 121 14.65 -2.77 3.69
C LEU A 121 13.35 -2.30 4.34
N ASN A 122 12.98 -2.82 5.50
CA ASN A 122 11.80 -2.38 6.25
C ASN A 122 11.96 -0.94 6.74
N LEU A 123 13.14 -0.54 7.23
CA LEU A 123 13.46 0.83 7.63
C LEU A 123 13.39 1.79 6.45
N VAL A 124 13.99 1.44 5.31
CA VAL A 124 13.95 2.27 4.10
C VAL A 124 12.51 2.42 3.60
N ARG A 125 11.75 1.31 3.51
CA ARG A 125 10.35 1.33 3.09
C ARG A 125 9.48 2.13 4.07
N GLY A 126 9.63 1.90 5.37
CA GLY A 126 8.95 2.64 6.42
C GLY A 126 9.28 4.13 6.38
N GLY A 127 10.55 4.49 6.19
CA GLY A 127 11.01 5.87 6.05
C GLY A 127 10.44 6.55 4.80
N LEU A 128 10.36 5.84 3.67
CA LEU A 128 9.72 6.36 2.45
C LEU A 128 8.22 6.60 2.66
N TRP A 129 7.51 5.66 3.31
CA TRP A 129 6.09 5.84 3.67
C TRP A 129 5.87 6.98 4.66
N PHE A 130 6.77 7.14 5.62
CA PHE A 130 6.72 8.23 6.59
C PHE A 130 6.98 9.58 5.94
N GLY A 131 8.00 9.67 5.08
CA GLY A 131 8.26 10.86 4.27
C GLY A 131 7.08 11.21 3.36
N PHE A 132 6.45 10.22 2.75
CA PHE A 132 5.22 10.40 1.97
C PHE A 132 4.06 10.90 2.83
N LEU A 133 3.87 10.33 4.03
CA LEU A 133 2.86 10.79 4.99
C LEU A 133 3.08 12.25 5.40
N CYS A 134 4.30 12.61 5.83
CA CYS A 134 4.65 13.99 6.18
C CYS A 134 4.44 14.94 5.00
N TRP A 135 4.75 14.48 3.78
CA TRP A 135 4.52 15.26 2.58
C TRP A 135 3.02 15.47 2.31
N LEU A 136 2.17 14.44 2.47
CA LEU A 136 0.71 14.57 2.33
C LEU A 136 0.11 15.57 3.33
N GLU A 137 0.68 15.63 4.54
CA GLU A 137 0.24 16.56 5.58
C GLU A 137 0.65 18.01 5.31
N ARG A 138 1.86 18.21 4.77
CA ARG A 138 2.45 19.53 4.56
C ARG A 138 2.19 20.11 3.16
N SER A 139 1.72 19.32 2.21
CA SER A 139 1.58 19.73 0.81
C SER A 139 0.47 20.76 0.59
N GLN A 140 0.87 22.00 0.28
CA GLN A 140 -0.05 23.08 -0.07
C GLN A 140 -0.77 22.83 -1.41
N THR A 141 -0.12 22.13 -2.36
CA THR A 141 -0.73 21.78 -3.65
C THR A 141 -1.93 20.86 -3.47
N LEU A 142 -1.81 19.85 -2.60
CA LEU A 142 -2.93 18.97 -2.23
C LEU A 142 -4.01 19.72 -1.44
N ALA A 143 -3.64 20.67 -0.59
CA ALA A 143 -4.60 21.51 0.13
C ALA A 143 -5.45 22.37 -0.84
N ARG A 144 -4.85 22.88 -1.92
CA ARG A 144 -5.57 23.63 -2.98
C ARG A 144 -6.49 22.73 -3.80
N LEU A 145 -6.02 21.53 -4.19
CA LEU A 145 -6.81 20.58 -4.98
C LEU A 145 -7.95 19.95 -4.18
N MET A 146 -7.76 19.77 -2.86
CA MET A 146 -8.73 19.14 -1.96
C MET A 146 -8.80 19.92 -0.63
N PRO A 147 -9.67 20.96 -0.55
CA PRO A 147 -9.83 21.79 0.65
C PRO A 147 -10.24 20.97 1.87
N ALA A 148 -9.75 21.35 3.05
CA ALA A 148 -10.03 20.65 4.31
C ALA A 148 -11.53 20.57 4.62
N GLU A 149 -12.30 21.60 4.26
CA GLU A 149 -13.74 21.71 4.46
C GLU A 149 -14.54 20.66 3.68
N LYS A 150 -14.00 20.14 2.57
CA LYS A 150 -14.64 19.12 1.74
C LYS A 150 -14.18 17.71 2.10
N ARG A 151 -13.28 17.54 3.09
CA ARG A 151 -12.74 16.22 3.44
C ARG A 151 -13.68 15.50 4.41
N ARG A 152 -14.02 14.26 4.10
CA ARG A 152 -14.83 13.40 4.99
C ARG A 152 -13.98 12.22 5.44
N ALA A 153 -13.75 12.11 6.74
CA ALA A 153 -13.04 10.98 7.31
C ALA A 153 -13.96 9.75 7.35
N LEU A 154 -13.58 8.70 6.62
CA LEU A 154 -14.32 7.44 6.56
C LEU A 154 -13.68 6.42 7.50
N TRP A 155 -13.82 6.63 8.80
CA TRP A 155 -13.15 5.85 9.86
C TRP A 155 -13.41 4.34 9.75
N TRP A 156 -14.62 3.96 9.36
CA TRP A 156 -15.00 2.55 9.16
C TRP A 156 -14.21 1.85 8.05
N ALA A 157 -13.72 2.59 7.05
CA ALA A 157 -12.90 2.02 5.97
C ALA A 157 -11.44 1.77 6.39
N VAL A 158 -11.00 2.31 7.54
CA VAL A 158 -9.64 2.07 8.06
C VAL A 158 -9.49 0.61 8.52
N VAL A 159 -10.54 0.00 9.06
CA VAL A 159 -10.53 -1.39 9.54
C VAL A 159 -10.23 -2.40 8.42
N PRO A 160 -10.99 -2.44 7.30
CA PRO A 160 -10.68 -3.33 6.19
C PRO A 160 -9.35 -2.96 5.51
N MET A 161 -9.00 -1.67 5.48
CA MET A 161 -7.71 -1.21 4.97
C MET A 161 -6.53 -1.72 5.80
N ALA A 162 -6.64 -1.74 7.12
CA ALA A 162 -5.62 -2.30 8.02
C ALA A 162 -5.46 -3.80 7.80
N ALA A 163 -6.57 -4.54 7.69
CA ALA A 163 -6.53 -5.97 7.35
C ALA A 163 -5.80 -6.20 6.02
N LEU A 164 -6.16 -5.47 4.96
CA LEU A 164 -5.52 -5.60 3.66
C LEU A 164 -4.04 -5.18 3.65
N ALA A 165 -3.68 -4.16 4.43
CA ALA A 165 -2.29 -3.70 4.54
C ALA A 165 -1.39 -4.74 5.23
N LEU A 166 -1.95 -5.54 6.16
CA LEU A 166 -1.25 -6.63 6.84
C LEU A 166 -1.05 -7.84 5.95
N PHE A 167 -2.06 -8.21 5.14
CA PHE A 167 -1.97 -9.36 4.23
C PHE A 167 -1.19 -9.10 2.94
N GLY A 168 -1.04 -7.83 2.54
CA GLY A 168 -0.25 -7.43 1.37
C GLY A 168 1.21 -7.12 1.68
N MET A 169 1.81 -7.77 2.69
CA MET A 169 3.26 -7.69 2.97
C MET A 169 4.03 -8.71 2.14
#